data_AF-B1C4L2-F1
#
_entry.id   AF-B1C4L2-F1
#
_cell.length_a   1.000
_cell.length_b   1.000
_cell.length_c   1.000
_cell.angle_alpha   90.00
_cell.angle_beta   90.00
_cell.angle_gamma   90.00
#
_symmetry.space_group_name_H-M   'P 1'
#
loop_
_entity.id
_entity.type
_entity.pdbx_description
1 polymer ?
#
loop_
_entity_poly.entity_id
_entity_poly.type
_entity_poly.pdbx_seq_one_letter_code
_entity_poly.pdbx_strand_id
1 'polypeptide(L)'
;MFSNPELKAIGEKYEKTVAQVILRWLVQRNIILLSKSVKKSRMKENINIFDFELSKEDMDKISEMDKKESSFFSHYDPSIVEMIAGLHQ
;
A
#
# COMPACT_ATOMS: atom_id res chain seq x y z
N MET A 1 -2.27 4.73 7.98
CA MET A 1 -1.62 4.75 6.65
C MET A 1 -1.94 6.03 5.87
N PHE A 2 -3.19 6.27 5.45
CA PHE A 2 -3.55 7.42 4.59
C PHE A 2 -3.37 8.82 5.19
N SER A 3 -3.22 8.92 6.52
CA SER A 3 -2.94 10.19 7.21
C SER A 3 -1.45 10.41 7.49
N ASN A 4 -0.56 9.53 7.02
CA ASN A 4 0.88 9.69 7.23
C ASN A 4 1.36 10.99 6.53
N PRO A 5 2.04 11.90 7.27
CA PRO A 5 2.42 13.21 6.76
C PRO A 5 3.45 13.14 5.63
N GLU A 6 4.39 12.19 5.67
CA GLU A 6 5.40 12.02 4.63
C GLU A 6 4.77 11.52 3.31
N LEU A 7 3.86 10.54 3.39
CA LEU A 7 3.12 10.09 2.21
C LEU A 7 2.22 11.19 1.63
N LYS A 8 1.68 12.07 2.47
CA LYS A 8 0.92 13.24 2.02
C LYS A 8 1.82 14.24 1.29
N ALA A 9 2.99 14.56 1.85
CA ALA A 9 3.96 15.45 1.21
C ALA A 9 4.40 14.91 -0.17
N ILE A 10 4.63 13.60 -0.28
CA ILE A 10 4.91 12.95 -1.57
C ILE A 10 3.69 13.06 -2.49
N GLY A 11 2.47 12.81 -2.00
CA GLY A 11 1.25 12.97 -2.79
C GLY A 11 1.07 14.38 -3.34
N GLU A 12 1.29 15.40 -2.52
CA GLU A 12 1.22 16.82 -2.90
C GLU A 12 2.23 17.16 -4.01
N LYS A 13 3.46 16.64 -3.93
CA LYS A 13 4.50 16.85 -4.96
C LYS A 13 4.07 16.40 -6.36
N TYR A 14 3.25 15.35 -6.46
CA TYR A 14 2.80 14.78 -7.74
C TYR A 14 1.33 15.10 -8.06
N GLU A 15 0.65 15.89 -7.22
CA GLU A 15 -0.80 16.13 -7.30
C GLU A 15 -1.62 14.82 -7.28
N LYS A 16 -1.16 13.84 -6.51
CA LYS A 16 -1.76 12.51 -6.38
C LYS A 16 -2.23 12.25 -4.96
N THR A 17 -3.20 11.37 -4.81
CA THR A 17 -3.62 10.92 -3.48
C THR A 17 -2.59 9.97 -2.88
N VAL A 18 -2.57 9.86 -1.54
CA VAL A 18 -1.71 8.90 -0.84
C VAL A 18 -1.92 7.47 -1.34
N ALA A 19 -3.16 7.10 -1.70
CA ALA A 19 -3.46 5.80 -2.28
C ALA A 19 -2.73 5.60 -3.61
N GLN A 20 -2.79 6.57 -4.51
CA GLN A 20 -2.07 6.51 -5.79
C GLN A 20 -0.55 6.42 -5.61
N VAL A 21 0.02 7.16 -4.65
CA VAL A 21 1.45 7.09 -4.32
C VAL A 21 1.85 5.68 -3.88
N ILE A 22 1.10 5.06 -2.96
CA ILE A 22 1.37 3.70 -2.48
C ILE A 22 1.28 2.69 -3.63
N LEU A 23 0.24 2.80 -4.46
CA LEU A 23 0.04 1.90 -5.59
C LEU A 23 1.15 2.05 -6.64
N ARG A 24 1.55 3.30 -6.95
CA ARG A 24 2.68 3.59 -7.85
C ARG A 24 3.98 3.00 -7.31
N TRP A 25 4.25 3.16 -6.01
CA TRP A 25 5.44 2.62 -5.38
C TRP A 25 5.55 1.10 -5.52
N LEU A 26 4.44 0.37 -5.34
CA LEU A 26 4.42 -1.09 -5.55
C LEU A 26 4.71 -1.47 -7.00
N VAL A 27 4.03 -0.83 -7.96
CA VAL A 27 4.21 -1.11 -9.39
C VAL A 27 5.63 -0.81 -9.84
N GLN A 28 6.23 0.29 -9.38
CA GLN A 28 7.59 0.68 -9.76
C GLN A 28 8.67 -0.25 -9.17
N ARG A 29 8.33 -1.01 -8.12
CA ARG A 29 9.14 -2.13 -7.60
C ARG A 29 8.86 -3.45 -8.30
N ASN A 30 8.09 -3.43 -9.39
CA ASN A 30 7.66 -4.61 -10.15
C ASN A 30 6.83 -5.61 -9.30
N ILE A 31 6.03 -5.09 -8.37
CA ILE A 31 5.10 -5.89 -7.55
C ILE A 31 3.69 -5.76 -8.13
N ILE A 32 3.09 -6.90 -8.50
CA ILE A 32 1.68 -6.95 -8.90
C ILE A 32 0.82 -6.72 -7.65
N LEU A 33 -0.04 -5.71 -7.72
CA LEU A 33 -0.89 -5.30 -6.60
C LEU A 33 -2.36 -5.64 -6.83
N LEU A 34 -3.11 -5.80 -5.74
CA LEU A 34 -4.56 -5.92 -5.74
C LEU A 34 -5.14 -4.79 -4.88
N SER A 35 -5.96 -3.92 -5.48
CA SER A 35 -6.69 -2.89 -4.74
C SER A 35 -8.19 -3.17 -4.79
N LYS A 36 -8.83 -3.20 -3.62
CA LYS A 36 -10.28 -3.44 -3.52
C LYS A 36 -11.00 -2.12 -3.27
N SER A 37 -12.05 -1.85 -4.04
CA SER A 37 -12.98 -0.75 -3.82
C SER A 37 -14.38 -1.16 -4.23
N VAL A 38 -15.40 -0.54 -3.61
CA VAL A 38 -16.80 -0.60 -4.06
C VAL A 38 -17.25 0.71 -4.72
N LYS A 39 -16.44 1.78 -4.61
CA LYS A 39 -16.73 3.10 -5.16
C LYS A 39 -16.06 3.23 -6.53
N LYS A 40 -16.87 3.45 -7.58
CA LYS A 40 -16.40 3.61 -8.97
C LYS A 40 -15.39 4.76 -9.11
N SER A 41 -15.57 5.88 -8.39
CA SER A 41 -14.61 6.98 -8.39
C SER A 41 -13.23 6.55 -7.90
N ARG A 42 -13.17 5.77 -6.81
CA ARG A 42 -11.92 5.22 -6.27
C ARG A 42 -11.29 4.16 -7.18
N MET A 43 -12.09 3.37 -7.89
CA MET A 43 -11.55 2.42 -8.88
C MET A 43 -10.82 3.17 -10.01
N LYS A 44 -11.41 4.27 -10.51
CA LYS A 44 -10.78 5.13 -11.51
C LYS A 44 -9.52 5.81 -10.97
N GLU A 45 -9.56 6.29 -9.72
CA GLU A 45 -8.40 6.89 -9.05
C GLU A 45 -7.26 5.87 -8.90
N ASN A 46 -7.55 4.66 -8.42
CA ASN A 46 -6.56 3.62 -8.15
C ASN A 46 -5.85 3.10 -9.42
N ILE A 47 -6.52 3.10 -10.57
CA ILE A 47 -5.89 2.69 -11.84
C ILE A 47 -5.10 3.84 -12.50
N ASN A 48 -5.41 5.09 -12.16
CA ASN A 48 -4.69 6.25 -12.70
C ASN A 48 -3.37 6.51 -11.94
N ILE A 49 -2.44 5.57 -12.09
CA ILE A 49 -1.12 5.58 -11.42
C ILE A 49 0.06 5.43 -12.38
N PHE A 50 -0.21 5.37 -13.68
CA PHE A 50 0.81 5.17 -14.72
C PHE A 50 1.22 6.47 -15.41
N ASP A 51 0.57 7.58 -15.06
CA ASP A 51 0.80 8.92 -15.61
C ASP A 51 1.85 9.74 -14.83
N PHE A 52 2.47 9.15 -13.81
CA PHE A 52 3.56 9.76 -13.04
C PHE A 52 4.58 8.70 -12.59
N GLU A 53 5.75 9.15 -12.15
CA GLU A 53 6.82 8.31 -11.65
C GLU A 53 7.40 8.88 -10.35
N LEU A 54 7.65 8.02 -9.37
CA LEU A 54 8.27 8.44 -8.12
C LEU A 54 9.78 8.56 -8.31
N SER A 55 10.36 9.68 -7.88
CA SER A 55 11.81 9.85 -7.87
C SER A 55 12.48 8.82 -6.95
N LYS A 56 13.77 8.53 -7.18
CA LYS A 56 14.53 7.61 -6.33
C LYS A 56 14.48 8.01 -4.86
N GLU A 57 14.59 9.31 -4.56
CA GLU A 57 14.51 9.84 -3.20
C GLU A 57 13.15 9.53 -2.55
N ASP A 58 12.05 9.68 -3.29
CA ASP A 58 10.71 9.37 -2.76
C ASP A 58 10.52 7.86 -2.55
N MET A 59 11.09 7.04 -3.45
CA MET A 59 11.09 5.58 -3.33
C MET A 59 11.85 5.13 -2.07
N ASP A 60 13.02 5.73 -1.82
CA ASP A 60 13.86 5.45 -0.65
C ASP A 60 13.17 5.88 0.65
N LYS A 61 12.56 7.08 0.69
CA LYS A 61 11.76 7.55 1.84
C LYS A 61 10.63 6.60 2.19
N ILE A 62 9.88 6.10 1.21
CA ILE A 62 8.80 5.13 1.47
C ILE A 62 9.39 3.81 1.98
N SER A 63 10.57 3.40 1.52
CA SER A 63 11.24 2.19 1.99
C SER A 63 11.65 2.26 3.46
N GLU A 64 12.03 3.43 3.96
CA GLU A 64 12.41 3.65 5.37
C GLU A 64 11.23 3.50 6.34
N MET A 65 9.99 3.55 5.84
CA MET A 65 8.78 3.37 6.64
C MET A 65 8.46 1.91 6.99
N ASP A 66 9.23 0.94 6.48
CA ASP A 66 8.98 -0.48 6.71
C ASP A 66 9.18 -0.87 8.18
N LYS A 67 8.12 -1.41 8.79
CA LYS A 67 8.13 -1.90 10.18
C LYS A 67 8.55 -3.35 10.30
N LYS A 68 8.67 -4.09 9.20
CA LYS A 68 8.98 -5.54 9.17
C LYS A 68 7.97 -6.40 9.95
N GLU A 69 6.76 -5.88 10.14
CA GLU A 69 5.68 -6.52 10.86
C GLU A 69 4.42 -6.57 9.97
N SER A 70 3.68 -7.68 10.06
CA SER A 70 2.37 -7.80 9.43
C SER A 70 1.40 -6.77 10.00
N SER A 71 0.58 -6.14 9.15
CA SER A 71 -0.46 -5.21 9.62
C SER A 71 -1.65 -5.90 10.30
N PHE A 72 -1.69 -7.23 10.32
CA PHE A 72 -2.78 -8.02 10.93
C PHE A 72 -2.24 -8.92 12.04
N PHE A 73 -1.56 -9.99 11.66
CA PHE A 73 -1.02 -11.01 12.57
C PHE A 73 0.17 -11.74 11.93
N SER A 74 0.96 -12.41 12.77
CA SER A 74 2.04 -13.29 12.32
C SER A 74 1.50 -14.67 11.98
N HIS A 75 1.87 -15.21 10.81
CA HIS A 75 1.53 -16.58 10.41
C HIS A 75 2.39 -17.63 11.14
N TYR A 76 3.40 -17.19 11.91
CA TYR A 76 4.26 -18.06 12.71
C TYR A 76 3.80 -18.19 14.16
N ASP A 77 2.75 -17.46 14.57
CA ASP A 77 2.16 -17.60 15.90
C ASP A 77 1.24 -18.84 15.92
N PRO A 78 1.52 -19.87 16.75
CA PRO A 78 0.69 -21.07 16.84
C PRO A 78 -0.78 -20.77 17.12
N SER A 79 -1.08 -19.74 17.91
CA SER A 79 -2.46 -19.38 18.29
C SER A 79 -3.26 -18.89 17.07
N ILE A 80 -2.60 -18.19 16.15
CA ILE A 80 -3.20 -17.72 14.90
C ILE A 80 -3.42 -18.87 13.92
N VAL A 81 -2.50 -19.83 13.88
CA VAL A 81 -2.64 -21.04 13.06
C VAL A 81 -3.87 -21.84 13.48
N GLU A 82 -4.04 -22.07 14.78
CA GLU A 82 -5.22 -22.76 15.34
C GLU A 82 -6.51 -22.01 15.00
N MET A 83 -6.53 -20.68 15.19
CA MET A 83 -7.69 -19.84 14.86
C MET A 83 -8.09 -19.97 13.38
N ILE A 84 -7.14 -19.87 12.44
CA ILE A 84 -7.42 -19.93 11.00
C ILE A 84 -7.91 -21.32 10.58
N ALA A 85 -7.29 -22.39 11.10
CA ALA A 85 -7.70 -23.76 10.80
C ALA A 85 -9.14 -24.06 11.28
N GLY A 86 -9.57 -23.40 12.37
CA GLY A 86 -10.91 -23.51 12.91
C GLY A 86 -12.02 -22.80 12.12
N LEU A 87 -11.70 -21.91 11.16
CA LEU A 87 -12.70 -21.11 10.43
C LEU A 87 -13.61 -21.91 9.49
N HIS A 88 -13.29 -23.17 9.21
CA HIS A 88 -14.06 -24.05 8.34
C HIS A 88 -14.98 -25.03 9.11
N GLN A 89 -15.11 -24.87 10.43
CA GLN A 89 -16.08 -25.63 11.25
C GLN A 89 -17.42 -24.92 11.35
#